data_AF-A0A0B1S3E7-F1
#
_entry.id   AF-A0A0B1S3E7-F1
#
_cell.length_a   1.000
_cell.length_b   1.000
_cell.length_c   1.000
_cell.angle_alpha   90.00
_cell.angle_beta   90.00
_cell.angle_gamma   90.00
#
_symmetry.space_group_name_H-M   'P 1'
#
loop_
_entity.id
_entity.type
_entity.pdbx_description
1 polymer ?
#
loop_
_entity_poly.entity_id
_entity_poly.type
_entity_poly.pdbx_seq_one_letter_code
_entity_poly.pdbx_strand_id
1 'polypeptide(L)' 'MEECHGDWYCIPFGSPKIQELATKYSVSGIPALIIIKADGKEITKNGRGDVQSKAPKAALSAWKSA' A
#
# COMPACT_ATOMS: atom_id res chain seq x y z
N MET A 1 18.54 1.22 -16.54
CA MET A 1 17.66 0.51 -15.60
C MET A 1 16.35 1.25 -15.68
N GLU A 2 15.35 0.65 -16.31
CA GLU A 2 14.00 1.23 -16.33
C GLU A 2 13.52 1.33 -14.88
N GLU A 3 13.03 2.49 -14.46
CA GLU A 3 12.51 2.64 -13.11
C GLU A 3 11.26 1.75 -12.96
N CYS A 4 11.39 0.67 -12.18
CA CYS A 4 10.29 -0.30 -11.95
C CYS A 4 9.22 0.23 -10.97
N HIS A 5 9.35 1.46 -10.50
CA HIS A 5 8.39 2.11 -9.61
C HIS A 5 7.57 3.13 -10.41
N GLY A 6 6.24 3.08 -10.30
CA GLY A 6 5.37 4.00 -11.04
C GLY A 6 5.47 5.45 -10.54
N ASP A 7 4.93 6.38 -11.33
CA ASP A 7 4.81 7.81 -10.98
C ASP A 7 3.73 8.04 -9.91
N TRP A 8 4.02 7.63 -8.67
CA TRP A 8 3.17 7.89 -7.51
C TRP A 8 3.80 8.89 -6.54
N TYR A 9 2.93 9.54 -5.76
CA TYR A 9 3.36 10.43 -4.70
C TYR A 9 4.13 9.69 -3.60
N CYS A 10 5.11 10.38 -3.03
CA CYS A 10 5.86 9.92 -1.88
C CYS A 10 5.75 10.90 -0.71
N ILE A 11 5.98 10.40 0.50
CA ILE A 11 6.14 11.25 1.67
C ILE A 11 7.60 11.72 1.71
N PRO A 12 7.87 13.03 1.87
CA PRO A 12 9.23 13.54 1.98
C PRO A 12 10.02 12.83 3.08
N PHE A 13 11.28 12.53 2.78
CA PHE A 13 12.19 11.89 3.74
C PHE A 13 12.31 12.71 5.04
N GLY A 14 12.31 12.03 6.18
CA GLY A 14 12.37 12.68 7.51
C GLY A 14 11.03 13.22 8.03
N SER A 15 9.96 13.17 7.24
CA SER A 15 8.64 13.59 7.71
C SER A 15 8.12 12.68 8.84
N PRO A 16 7.58 13.24 9.94
CA PRO A 16 7.00 12.44 11.03
C PRO A 16 5.81 11.59 10.57
N LYS A 17 5.18 11.96 9.45
CA LYS A 17 4.07 11.22 8.85
C LYS A 17 4.43 9.78 8.49
N ILE A 18 5.69 9.49 8.19
CA ILE A 18 6.15 8.13 7.90
C ILE A 18 5.89 7.21 9.10
N GLN A 19 6.28 7.63 10.30
CA GLN A 19 6.10 6.84 11.53
C GLN A 19 4.66 6.86 12.03
N GLU A 20 3.96 7.99 11.91
CA GLU A 20 2.53 8.08 12.23
C GLU A 20 1.70 7.09 11.42
N LEU A 21 1.94 7.00 10.10
CA LEU A 21 1.20 6.10 9.22
C LEU A 21 1.62 4.64 9.42
N ALA A 22 2.91 4.36 9.62
CA ALA A 22 3.38 3.02 9.98
C ALA A 22 2.69 2.52 11.26
N THR A 23 2.56 3.39 12.27
CA THR A 23 1.87 3.06 13.52
C THR A 23 0.36 2.87 13.29
N LYS A 24 -0.29 3.83 12.61
CA LYS A 24 -1.74 3.80 12.31
C LYS A 24 -2.18 2.52 11.59
N TYR A 25 -1.39 2.07 10.63
CA TYR A 25 -1.68 0.86 9.85
C TYR A 25 -0.96 -0.40 10.39
N SER A 26 -0.25 -0.28 11.52
CA SER A 26 0.45 -1.37 12.20
C SER A 26 1.48 -2.08 11.31
N VAL A 27 2.26 -1.30 10.55
CA VAL A 27 3.38 -1.81 9.74
C VAL A 27 4.55 -2.12 10.67
N SER A 28 4.85 -3.40 10.87
CA SER A 28 5.94 -3.88 11.73
C SER A 28 7.21 -4.29 10.96
N GLY A 29 7.13 -4.40 9.63
CA GLY A 29 8.25 -4.80 8.79
C GLY A 29 8.04 -4.44 7.33
N ILE A 30 9.14 -4.32 6.59
CA ILE A 30 9.15 -4.03 5.15
C ILE A 30 9.67 -5.23 4.36
N PRO A 31 9.21 -5.44 3.11
CA PRO A 31 8.24 -4.62 2.37
C PRO A 31 6.77 -4.86 2.80
N ALA A 32 5.97 -3.80 2.86
CA ALA A 32 4.54 -3.83 3.15
C ALA A 32 3.75 -2.97 2.14
N LEU A 33 2.55 -3.42 1.79
CA LEU A 33 1.60 -2.67 0.95
C LEU A 33 0.21 -2.79 1.58
N ILE A 34 -0.30 -1.65 2.05
CA ILE A 34 -1.61 -1.52 2.69
C ILE A 34 -2.53 -0.82 1.71
N ILE A 35 -3.72 -1.39 1.47
CA ILE A 35 -4.72 -0.82 0.58
C ILE A 35 -5.78 -0.13 1.44
N ILE A 36 -6.04 1.14 1.15
CA ILE A 36 -6.96 1.99 1.90
C ILE A 36 -7.92 2.73 0.95
N LYS A 37 -9.07 3.14 1.46
CA LYS A 37 -10.00 4.04 0.80
C LYS A 37 -9.55 5.50 0.96
N ALA A 38 -10.15 6.40 0.19
CA ALA A 38 -9.86 7.83 0.25
C ALA A 38 -10.17 8.47 1.62
N ASP A 39 -11.11 7.90 2.38
CA ASP A 39 -11.42 8.29 3.77
C ASP A 39 -10.40 7.76 4.80
N GLY A 40 -9.39 7.01 4.35
CA GLY A 40 -8.35 6.40 5.17
C GLY A 40 -8.74 5.07 5.81
N LYS A 41 -9.95 4.53 5.53
CA LYS A 41 -10.38 3.21 5.98
C LYS A 41 -9.59 2.12 5.29
N GLU A 42 -9.15 1.13 6.06
CA GLU A 42 -8.43 -0.02 5.55
C GLU A 42 -9.33 -0.96 4.74
N ILE A 43 -8.83 -1.39 3.58
CA ILE A 43 -9.38 -2.50 2.80
C ILE A 43 -8.64 -3.80 3.13
N THR A 44 -7.30 -3.77 3.09
CA THR A 44 -6.47 -4.93 3.45
C THR A 44 -5.04 -4.52 3.81
N LYS A 45 -4.44 -5.21 4.79
CA LYS A 45 -2.99 -5.15 5.08
C LYS A 45 -2.15 -6.13 4.25
N ASN A 46 -2.80 -7.06 3.55
CA ASN A 46 -2.13 -8.10 2.77
C ASN A 46 -1.94 -7.72 1.29
N GLY A 47 -1.87 -6.43 0.98
CA GLY A 47 -1.74 -5.95 -0.41
C GLY A 47 -0.49 -6.52 -1.09
N ARG A 48 0.61 -6.71 -0.37
CA ARG A 48 1.82 -7.37 -0.88
C ARG A 48 1.52 -8.80 -1.34
N GLY A 49 0.83 -9.58 -0.52
CA GLY A 49 0.46 -10.96 -0.85
C GLY A 49 -0.51 -11.02 -2.04
N ASP A 50 -1.46 -10.10 -2.10
CA ASP A 50 -2.39 -9.97 -3.23
C ASP A 50 -1.66 -9.72 -4.55
N VAL A 51 -0.70 -8.79 -4.59
CA VAL A 51 0.11 -8.50 -5.79
C VAL A 51 0.95 -9.71 -6.20
N GLN A 52 1.48 -10.47 -5.24
CA GLN A 52 2.31 -11.64 -5.53
C GLN A 52 1.50 -12.85 -6.03
N SER A 53 0.26 -12.99 -5.59
CA SER A 53 -0.53 -14.21 -5.81
C SER A 53 -1.64 -14.06 -6.87
N LYS A 54 -2.01 -12.82 -7.25
CA LYS A 54 -3.13 -12.56 -8.17
C LYS A 54 -2.65 -11.81 -9.39
N ALA A 55 -3.33 -12.04 -10.52
CA ALA A 55 -3.18 -11.20 -11.70
C ALA A 55 -3.55 -9.73 -11.36
N PRO A 56 -2.86 -8.72 -11.92
CA PRO A 56 -3.05 -7.32 -11.54
C PRO A 56 -4.51 -6.83 -11.59
N LYS A 57 -5.25 -7.18 -12.65
CA LYS A 57 -6.67 -6.83 -12.79
C LYS A 57 -7.55 -7.47 -11.72
N ALA A 58 -7.22 -8.69 -11.29
CA ALA A 58 -7.99 -9.42 -10.28
C ALA A 58 -7.75 -8.83 -8.88
N ALA A 59 -6.50 -8.52 -8.52
CA ALA A 59 -6.17 -7.82 -7.28
C ALA A 59 -6.90 -6.46 -7.21
N LEU A 60 -6.79 -5.66 -8.27
CA LEU A 60 -7.43 -4.35 -8.33
C LEU A 60 -8.95 -4.41 -8.25
N SER A 61 -9.59 -5.37 -8.95
CA SER A 61 -11.03 -5.56 -8.89
C SER A 61 -11.50 -5.92 -7.48
N ALA A 62 -10.80 -6.82 -6.80
CA ALA A 62 -11.12 -7.22 -5.43
C ALA A 62 -11.00 -6.05 -4.44
N TRP A 63 -9.96 -5.22 -4.58
CA TRP A 63 -9.78 -4.04 -3.73
C TRP A 63 -10.87 -2.98 -3.97
N LYS A 64 -11.33 -2.81 -5.21
CA LYS A 64 -12.39 -1.84 -5.55
C LYS A 64 -13.78 -2.25 -5.06
N SER A 65 -14.03 -3.55 -4.87
CA SER A 65 -15.32 -4.06 -4.40
C SER A 65 -15.50 -4.05 -2.88
N ALA A 66 -14.46 -3.70 -2.12
CA ALA A 66 -14.45 -3.67 -0.65
C ALA A 66 -14.94 -2.34 -0.07
#